data_AF-A0A1T4LJB9-F1
#
_entry.id   AF-A0A1T4LJB9-F1
#
_cell.length_a   1.000
_cell.length_b   1.000
_cell.length_c   1.000
_cell.angle_alpha   90.00
_cell.angle_beta   90.00
_cell.angle_gamma   90.00
#
_symmetry.space_group_name_H-M   'P 1'
#
loop_
_entity.id
_entity.type
_entity.pdbx_description
1 polymer ?
#
loop_
_entity_poly.entity_id
_entity_poly.type
_entity_poly.pdbx_seq_one_letter_code
_entity_poly.pdbx_strand_id
1 'polypeptide(L)'
;MLSQPIESILRTTAPSTLTDIILVFLAITFVLALIFRKANKCHGFTQYTPTFLTTLGILGTFAGIIAGLLGFDVDHIDQSIGYLLEGLKTAFLTSLVGMTLSILYKLVDATGWISPDTPSGIDEEEVGAFELLLELKKQSDHVVSLKEAIGGDSDTSLVGQLRQLRLDLTDQHKAILSTLTDDSGDSLKGQVTLLRSDIASQHRNTLAVIEPIPYALTAINEAAQTQQKNFSEFQDRLWVNLQNFADMLSKSATEQVINALKEVISDFNNNLIEQFGENFKQLNAAVLELVQWQENYKQQLAEMSVQYQQGVSAITQTEQAVSHISVESKAIPENMAALKVVMEVNQHQIEVLKQHLDAFREIRDRAVEAVPEIRAQIDLAVEGMKHATVSITEGMADTSQTLTSSLKTASESVLVGITGAANTLSEGILQSTTSLQESVANSATSMTDSVGQSSKILTDGLKTAGESMVMDVTGAANEMRIGILDSSESLEKAVINSATELVINSEKANKELINSADLIAENNQKTRTMFNESQAEIAAIFRSLVFELTTDNQKLHETFSQTSQALITETDRVRLKFEQHLDAMRNEMMIAFKEQAEQQMLEHQRVLKGVSQHADEALKDTAEAVQKQVRMLDEALNH
;
A
#
# COMPACT_ATOMS: atom_id res chain seq x y z
N MET A 1 -26.48 21.97 32.83
CA MET A 1 -27.83 21.47 32.51
C MET A 1 -28.51 22.14 31.31
N LEU A 2 -27.99 23.26 30.77
CA LEU A 2 -28.53 23.88 29.54
C LEU A 2 -27.82 23.45 28.24
N SER A 3 -26.65 22.81 28.31
CA SER A 3 -25.89 22.39 27.12
C SER A 3 -26.57 21.25 26.35
N GLN A 4 -27.05 20.22 27.05
CA GLN A 4 -27.65 19.04 26.40
C GLN A 4 -28.89 19.32 25.53
N PRO A 5 -29.88 20.16 25.93
CA PRO A 5 -30.99 20.48 25.04
C PRO A 5 -30.55 21.31 23.83
N ILE A 6 -29.60 22.24 23.99
CA ILE A 6 -29.07 23.06 22.88
C ILE A 6 -28.30 22.19 21.89
N GLU A 7 -27.44 21.32 22.41
CA GLU A 7 -26.66 20.36 21.61
C GLU A 7 -27.55 19.34 20.90
N SER A 8 -28.60 18.84 21.58
CA SER A 8 -29.57 17.93 20.98
C SER A 8 -30.32 18.59 19.83
N ILE A 9 -30.77 19.84 19.98
CA ILE A 9 -31.46 20.58 18.92
C ILE A 9 -30.52 20.84 17.73
N LEU A 10 -29.26 21.20 18.00
CA LEU A 10 -28.25 21.44 16.97
C LEU A 10 -27.79 20.16 16.26
N ARG A 11 -27.77 19.01 16.94
CA ARG A 11 -27.45 17.69 16.31
C ARG A 11 -28.60 17.16 15.45
N THR A 12 -29.85 17.37 15.85
CA THR A 12 -31.01 16.86 15.09
C THR A 12 -31.39 17.74 13.90
N THR A 13 -30.89 18.98 13.86
CA THR A 13 -31.21 19.95 12.82
C THR A 13 -30.05 20.04 11.83
N ALA A 14 -30.29 19.71 10.56
CA ALA A 14 -29.27 19.86 9.51
C ALA A 14 -28.83 21.33 9.40
N PRO A 15 -27.55 21.62 9.08
CA PRO A 15 -27.05 23.00 8.96
C PRO A 15 -27.86 23.86 7.97
N SER A 16 -28.34 23.27 6.87
CA SER A 16 -29.22 23.94 5.91
C SER A 16 -30.56 24.36 6.51
N THR A 17 -31.20 23.52 7.33
CA THR A 17 -32.45 23.87 8.03
C THR A 17 -32.24 24.98 9.05
N LEU A 18 -31.08 24.98 9.74
CA LEU A 18 -30.70 26.05 10.67
C LEU A 18 -30.55 27.40 9.95
N THR A 19 -29.96 27.38 8.74
CA THR A 19 -29.83 28.56 7.88
C THR A 19 -31.20 29.20 7.60
N ASP A 20 -32.17 28.40 7.16
CA ASP A 20 -33.49 28.89 6.77
C ASP A 20 -34.23 29.53 7.95
N ILE A 21 -34.16 28.91 9.14
CA ILE A 21 -34.78 29.46 10.36
C ILE A 21 -34.23 30.84 10.70
N ILE A 22 -32.90 31.01 10.63
CA ILE A 22 -32.24 32.27 10.99
C ILE A 22 -32.53 33.34 9.93
N LEU A 23 -32.53 32.99 8.65
CA LEU A 23 -32.89 33.92 7.57
C LEU A 23 -34.34 34.40 7.69
N VAL A 24 -35.28 33.52 8.02
CA VAL A 24 -36.67 33.90 8.27
C VAL A 24 -36.76 34.84 9.47
N PHE A 25 -36.02 34.57 10.56
CA PHE A 25 -36.01 35.44 11.73
C PHE A 25 -35.43 36.84 11.43
N LEU A 26 -34.34 36.90 10.65
CA LEU A 26 -33.77 38.17 10.15
C LEU A 26 -34.77 38.95 9.29
N ALA A 27 -35.45 38.27 8.36
CA ALA A 27 -36.44 38.90 7.49
C ALA A 27 -37.64 39.44 8.27
N ILE A 28 -38.17 38.67 9.23
CA ILE A 28 -39.28 39.11 10.10
C ILE A 28 -38.87 40.34 10.91
N THR A 29 -37.68 40.31 11.51
CA THR A 29 -37.14 41.42 12.31
C THR A 29 -37.01 42.69 11.47
N PHE A 30 -36.46 42.55 10.26
CA PHE A 30 -36.32 43.65 9.31
C PHE A 30 -37.67 44.24 8.90
N VAL A 31 -38.65 43.41 8.52
CA VAL A 31 -39.99 43.87 8.11
C VAL A 31 -40.72 44.54 9.28
N LEU A 32 -40.67 43.96 10.49
CA LEU A 32 -41.24 44.58 11.68
C LEU A 32 -40.64 45.96 11.97
N ALA A 33 -39.32 46.09 11.83
CA ALA A 33 -38.65 47.36 12.03
C ALA A 33 -39.10 48.43 11.01
N LEU A 34 -39.26 48.07 9.73
CA LEU A 34 -39.79 48.98 8.72
C LEU A 34 -41.23 49.42 9.05
N ILE A 35 -42.08 48.48 9.50
CA ILE A 35 -43.47 48.77 9.88
C ILE A 35 -43.51 49.71 11.09
N PHE A 36 -42.73 49.45 12.13
CA PHE A 36 -42.69 50.28 13.34
C PHE A 36 -42.10 51.67 13.08
N ARG A 37 -41.07 51.77 12.23
CA ARG A 37 -40.52 53.05 11.80
C ARG A 37 -41.57 53.88 11.05
N LYS A 38 -42.27 53.26 10.09
CA LYS A 38 -43.36 53.91 9.32
C LYS A 38 -44.57 54.28 10.19
N ALA A 39 -44.89 53.46 11.18
CA ALA A 39 -46.01 53.71 12.11
C ALA A 39 -45.66 54.71 13.23
N ASN A 40 -44.43 55.25 13.24
CA ASN A 40 -43.89 56.14 14.27
C ASN A 40 -44.06 55.58 15.70
N LYS A 41 -43.83 54.27 15.88
CA LYS A 41 -43.94 53.56 17.16
C LYS A 41 -42.63 52.86 17.49
N CYS A 42 -42.35 52.69 18.78
CA CYS A 42 -41.20 51.92 19.30
C CYS A 42 -39.83 52.44 18.80
N HIS A 43 -39.57 53.75 18.93
CA HIS A 43 -38.34 54.43 18.51
C HIS A 43 -37.04 53.74 18.94
N GLY A 44 -37.01 53.22 20.18
CA GLY A 44 -35.85 52.46 20.68
C GLY A 44 -35.54 51.19 19.87
N PHE A 45 -36.57 50.45 19.44
CA PHE A 45 -36.38 49.25 18.61
C PHE A 45 -35.92 49.61 17.20
N THR A 46 -36.52 50.65 16.60
CA THR A 46 -36.20 51.08 15.23
C THR A 46 -34.81 51.70 15.12
N GLN A 47 -34.30 52.34 16.17
CA GLN A 47 -32.94 52.87 16.21
C GLN A 47 -31.90 51.76 16.45
N TYR A 48 -32.23 50.75 17.26
CA TYR A 48 -31.35 49.61 17.55
C TYR A 48 -31.40 48.50 16.48
N THR A 49 -32.40 48.51 15.59
CA THR A 49 -32.61 47.49 14.55
C THR A 49 -31.35 47.18 13.72
N PRO A 50 -30.59 48.15 13.20
CA PRO A 50 -29.41 47.84 12.39
C PRO A 50 -28.37 47.02 13.17
N THR A 51 -28.14 47.39 14.43
CA THR A 51 -27.22 46.69 15.33
C THR A 51 -27.77 45.32 15.69
N PHE A 52 -29.08 45.20 15.92
CA PHE A 52 -29.72 43.93 16.24
C PHE A 52 -29.65 42.93 15.07
N LEU A 53 -29.87 43.38 13.83
CA LEU A 53 -29.77 42.55 12.62
C LEU A 53 -28.34 42.03 12.40
N THR A 54 -27.32 42.85 12.64
CA THR A 54 -25.92 42.40 12.56
C THR A 54 -25.57 41.44 13.69
N THR A 55 -25.94 41.73 14.94
CA THR A 55 -25.70 40.83 16.07
C THR A 55 -26.39 39.48 15.89
N LEU A 56 -27.61 39.46 15.33
CA LEU A 56 -28.32 38.22 15.05
C LEU A 56 -27.69 37.43 13.90
N GLY A 57 -27.15 38.12 12.88
CA GLY A 57 -26.34 37.50 11.83
C GLY A 57 -25.08 36.83 12.39
N ILE A 58 -24.38 37.49 13.33
CA ILE A 58 -23.21 36.94 14.04
C ILE A 58 -23.59 35.73 14.90
N LEU A 59 -24.74 35.77 15.58
CA LEU A 59 -25.24 34.63 16.35
C LEU A 59 -25.46 33.40 15.45
N GLY A 60 -25.99 33.61 14.23
CA GLY A 60 -26.12 32.55 13.25
C GLY A 60 -24.78 31.99 12.76
N THR A 61 -23.74 32.83 12.69
CA THR A 61 -22.38 32.39 12.38
C THR A 61 -21.87 31.38 13.41
N PHE A 62 -22.00 31.70 14.70
CA PHE A 62 -21.60 30.77 15.76
C PHE A 62 -22.43 29.49 15.76
N ALA A 63 -23.75 29.59 15.56
CA ALA A 63 -24.62 28.42 15.50
C ALA A 63 -24.28 27.49 14.32
N GLY A 64 -23.96 28.04 13.15
CA GLY A 64 -23.55 27.27 11.96
C GLY A 64 -22.22 26.55 12.14
N ILE A 65 -21.23 27.21 12.74
CA ILE A 65 -19.92 26.59 13.05
C ILE A 65 -20.10 25.44 14.05
N ILE A 66 -20.86 25.64 15.13
CA ILE A 66 -21.12 24.61 16.14
C ILE A 66 -21.85 23.42 15.52
N ALA A 67 -22.87 23.66 14.68
CA ALA A 67 -23.59 22.58 13.99
C ALA A 67 -22.68 21.78 13.06
N GLY A 68 -21.77 22.45 12.32
CA GLY A 68 -20.78 21.79 11.47
C GLY A 68 -19.76 20.95 12.25
N LEU A 69 -19.34 21.42 13.44
CA LEU A 69 -18.41 20.69 14.31
C LEU A 69 -19.07 19.52 15.04
N LEU A 70 -20.34 19.63 15.44
CA LEU A 70 -21.08 18.54 16.10
C LEU A 70 -21.35 17.36 15.16
N GLY A 71 -21.43 17.62 13.85
CA GLY A 71 -21.53 16.60 12.81
C GLY A 71 -20.19 16.02 12.35
N PHE A 72 -19.06 16.48 12.90
CA PHE A 72 -17.73 16.04 12.49
C PHE A 72 -17.33 14.75 13.23
N ASP A 73 -17.22 13.65 12.50
CA ASP A 73 -16.71 12.37 12.97
C ASP A 73 -15.23 12.19 12.59
N VAL A 74 -14.37 12.02 13.60
CA VAL A 74 -12.92 11.86 13.45
C VAL A 74 -12.58 10.52 12.79
N ASP A 75 -13.43 9.51 12.95
CA ASP A 75 -13.22 8.18 12.36
C ASP A 75 -13.61 8.13 10.88
N HIS A 76 -14.43 9.08 10.40
CA HIS A 76 -14.91 9.18 9.01
C HIS A 76 -14.74 10.58 8.44
N ILE A 77 -13.49 11.06 8.36
CA ILE A 77 -13.15 12.42 7.95
C ILE A 77 -13.74 12.80 6.59
N ASP A 78 -13.67 11.90 5.58
CA ASP A 78 -14.14 12.19 4.22
C ASP A 78 -15.64 12.52 4.14
N GLN A 79 -16.46 11.83 4.94
CA GLN A 79 -17.90 12.11 5.02
C GLN A 79 -18.19 13.33 5.89
N SER A 80 -17.36 13.58 6.89
CA SER A 80 -17.51 14.66 7.87
C SER A 80 -17.13 16.04 7.33
N ILE A 81 -16.22 16.12 6.35
CA ILE A 81 -15.85 17.38 5.68
C ILE A 81 -17.09 18.01 5.01
N GLY A 82 -17.97 17.20 4.43
CA GLY A 82 -19.21 17.68 3.81
C GLY A 82 -20.11 18.44 4.80
N TYR A 83 -20.34 17.85 5.98
CA TYR A 83 -21.13 18.47 7.04
C TYR A 83 -20.47 19.74 7.61
N LEU A 84 -19.15 19.73 7.77
CA LEU A 84 -18.40 20.89 8.23
C LEU A 84 -18.50 22.07 7.25
N LEU A 85 -18.36 21.80 5.94
CA LEU A 85 -18.50 22.80 4.89
C LEU A 85 -19.92 23.37 4.82
N GLU A 86 -20.94 22.55 5.09
CA GLU A 86 -22.33 23.01 5.13
C GLU A 86 -22.62 23.90 6.35
N GLY A 87 -22.03 23.58 7.52
CA GLY A 87 -22.05 24.44 8.71
C GLY A 87 -21.33 25.77 8.50
N LEU A 88 -20.18 25.75 7.83
CA LEU A 88 -19.43 26.95 7.47
C LEU A 88 -20.22 27.83 6.46
N LYS A 89 -20.84 27.22 5.45
CA LYS A 89 -21.72 27.91 4.50
C LYS A 89 -22.88 28.60 5.21
N THR A 90 -23.52 27.91 6.15
CA THR A 90 -24.57 28.46 7.03
C THR A 90 -24.06 29.70 7.76
N ALA A 91 -22.88 29.59 8.36
CA ALA A 91 -22.30 30.63 9.19
C ALA A 91 -21.99 31.93 8.42
N PHE A 92 -21.48 31.81 7.20
CA PHE A 92 -21.22 32.94 6.32
C PHE A 92 -22.51 33.58 5.79
N LEU A 93 -23.48 32.76 5.38
CA LEU A 93 -24.70 33.28 4.76
C LEU A 93 -25.55 34.10 5.74
N THR A 94 -25.70 33.64 6.98
CA THR A 94 -26.48 34.39 8.00
C THR A 94 -25.84 35.72 8.37
N SER A 95 -24.50 35.78 8.43
CA SER A 95 -23.76 37.01 8.70
C SER A 95 -23.89 38.02 7.58
N LEU A 96 -23.72 37.54 6.34
CA LEU A 96 -23.82 38.36 5.15
C LEU A 96 -25.21 38.98 5.05
N VAL A 97 -26.27 38.17 5.19
CA VAL A 97 -27.65 38.68 5.15
C VAL A 97 -27.92 39.65 6.31
N GLY A 98 -27.45 39.36 7.52
CA GLY A 98 -27.61 40.27 8.67
C GLY A 98 -26.97 41.64 8.45
N MET A 99 -25.74 41.67 7.92
CA MET A 99 -25.05 42.92 7.54
C MET A 99 -25.74 43.63 6.38
N THR A 100 -26.15 42.90 5.34
CA THR A 100 -26.84 43.48 4.18
C THR A 100 -28.17 44.11 4.59
N LEU A 101 -28.99 43.43 5.40
CA LEU A 101 -30.26 43.99 5.90
C LEU A 101 -30.04 45.19 6.83
N SER A 102 -28.97 45.19 7.63
CA SER A 102 -28.60 46.34 8.48
C SER A 102 -28.22 47.57 7.66
N ILE A 103 -27.38 47.39 6.64
CA ILE A 103 -27.00 48.46 5.70
C ILE A 103 -28.23 48.95 4.93
N LEU A 104 -29.05 48.02 4.44
CA LEU A 104 -30.25 48.35 3.67
C LEU A 104 -31.26 49.10 4.52
N TYR A 105 -31.46 48.72 5.78
CA TYR A 105 -32.28 49.46 6.71
C TYR A 105 -31.78 50.90 6.89
N LYS A 106 -30.47 51.09 7.15
CA LYS A 106 -29.87 52.44 7.30
C LYS A 106 -30.01 53.29 6.03
N LEU A 107 -29.89 52.69 4.86
CA LEU A 107 -30.01 53.39 3.58
C LEU A 107 -31.46 53.82 3.33
N VAL A 108 -32.42 52.93 3.58
CA VAL A 108 -33.85 53.24 3.45
C VAL A 108 -34.28 54.30 4.47
N ASP A 109 -33.69 54.28 5.67
CA ASP A 109 -33.91 55.30 6.68
C ASP A 109 -33.33 56.67 6.28
N ALA A 110 -32.09 56.70 5.79
CA ALA A 110 -31.40 57.92 5.34
C ALA A 110 -32.03 58.56 4.09
N THR A 111 -32.69 57.77 3.23
CA THR A 111 -33.41 58.28 2.05
C THR A 111 -34.75 58.95 2.40
N GLY A 112 -35.16 58.94 3.68
CA GLY A 112 -36.38 59.58 4.14
C GLY A 112 -37.66 58.87 3.72
N TRP A 113 -37.57 57.71 3.05
CA TRP A 113 -38.74 57.01 2.49
C TRP A 113 -39.64 56.38 3.57
N ILE A 114 -39.13 56.28 4.81
CA ILE A 114 -39.81 55.67 5.96
C ILE A 114 -39.88 56.65 7.16
N SER A 115 -39.28 57.84 7.05
CA SER A 115 -39.37 58.87 8.08
C SER A 115 -40.77 59.50 8.09
N PRO A 116 -41.42 59.68 9.25
CA PRO A 116 -42.74 60.32 9.32
C PRO A 116 -42.62 61.81 9.00
N ASP A 117 -43.56 62.32 8.17
CA ASP A 117 -43.74 63.75 7.94
C ASP A 117 -44.25 64.44 9.22
N THR A 118 -43.34 64.89 10.10
CA THR A 118 -43.72 65.81 11.17
C THR A 118 -43.39 67.25 10.78
N PRO A 119 -44.41 68.12 10.64
CA PRO A 119 -44.19 69.54 10.40
C PRO A 119 -43.81 70.24 11.71
N SER A 120 -42.67 70.96 11.69
CA SER A 120 -42.34 72.04 12.63
C SER A 120 -42.46 71.69 14.13
N GLY A 121 -41.69 70.71 14.58
CA GLY A 121 -41.14 70.69 15.92
C GLY A 121 -39.64 70.82 15.77
N ILE A 122 -39.00 71.72 16.53
CA ILE A 122 -37.54 71.76 16.63
C ILE A 122 -37.10 70.35 17.00
N ASP A 123 -36.33 69.71 16.11
CA ASP A 123 -35.68 68.45 16.41
C ASP A 123 -34.60 68.80 17.44
N GLU A 124 -34.88 68.55 18.72
CA GLU A 124 -33.98 68.88 19.83
C GLU A 124 -32.63 68.15 19.70
N GLU A 125 -32.50 67.20 18.78
CA GLU A 125 -31.34 66.35 18.62
C GLU A 125 -30.46 66.68 17.40
N GLU A 126 -30.76 67.75 16.63
CA GLU A 126 -29.94 68.21 15.50
C GLU A 126 -29.37 69.64 15.62
N VAL A 127 -29.31 70.23 16.83
CA VAL A 127 -28.57 71.49 17.01
C VAL A 127 -27.07 71.21 17.03
N GLY A 128 -26.44 71.26 15.86
CA GLY A 128 -24.99 71.11 15.71
C GLY A 128 -24.23 72.27 16.36
N ALA A 129 -23.02 71.99 16.87
CA ALA A 129 -22.14 72.98 17.51
C ALA A 129 -21.89 74.22 16.63
N PHE A 130 -21.93 74.07 15.31
CA PHE A 130 -21.78 75.15 14.34
C PHE A 130 -22.97 76.12 14.33
N GLU A 131 -24.19 75.60 14.46
CA GLU A 131 -25.44 76.38 14.40
C GLU A 131 -25.63 77.17 15.71
N LEU A 132 -25.22 76.57 16.83
CA LEU A 132 -25.15 77.22 18.14
C LEU A 132 -24.13 78.37 18.14
N LEU A 133 -22.99 78.20 17.46
CA LEU A 133 -21.95 79.23 17.34
C LEU A 133 -22.39 80.40 16.43
N LEU A 134 -23.11 80.09 15.36
CA LEU A 134 -23.66 81.09 14.46
C LEU A 134 -24.68 81.98 15.18
N GLU A 135 -25.55 81.39 15.99
CA GLU A 135 -26.57 82.14 16.72
C GLU A 135 -25.97 82.98 17.86
N LEU A 136 -24.95 82.46 18.56
CA LEU A 136 -24.18 83.24 19.55
C LEU A 136 -23.42 84.42 18.91
N LYS A 137 -22.95 84.26 17.66
CA LYS A 137 -22.29 85.35 16.93
C LYS A 137 -23.27 86.46 16.55
N LYS A 138 -24.46 86.12 16.06
CA LYS A 138 -25.51 87.11 15.78
C LYS A 138 -25.91 87.88 17.04
N GLN A 139 -25.99 87.21 18.19
CA GLN A 139 -26.31 87.88 19.46
C GLN A 139 -25.23 88.91 19.85
N SER A 140 -23.96 88.64 19.58
CA SER A 140 -22.84 89.57 19.78
C SER A 140 -22.98 90.85 18.95
N ASP A 141 -23.37 90.74 17.68
CA ASP A 141 -23.54 91.88 16.77
C ASP A 141 -24.67 92.83 17.23
N HIS A 142 -25.74 92.27 17.79
CA HIS A 142 -26.83 93.08 18.36
C HIS A 142 -26.42 93.86 19.62
N VAL A 143 -25.52 93.32 20.45
CA VAL A 143 -24.98 94.02 21.63
C VAL A 143 -24.05 95.16 21.22
N VAL A 144 -23.26 94.99 20.15
CA VAL A 144 -22.45 96.07 19.57
C VAL A 144 -23.33 97.20 19.05
N SER A 145 -24.43 96.88 18.37
CA SER A 145 -25.39 97.87 17.88
C SER A 145 -26.04 98.65 19.04
N LEU A 146 -26.35 97.98 20.15
CA LEU A 146 -26.87 98.62 21.37
C LEU A 146 -25.85 99.57 22.01
N LYS A 147 -24.57 99.19 22.04
CA LYS A 147 -23.47 100.03 22.53
C LYS A 147 -23.37 101.34 21.73
N GLU A 148 -23.43 101.27 20.40
CA GLU A 148 -23.36 102.47 19.55
C GLU A 148 -24.57 103.40 19.75
N ALA A 149 -25.78 102.84 19.87
CA ALA A 149 -26.99 103.62 20.12
C ALA A 149 -26.98 104.35 21.48
N ILE A 150 -26.36 103.76 22.51
CA ILE A 150 -26.31 104.34 23.86
C ILE A 150 -25.15 105.32 24.00
N GLY A 151 -23.92 104.92 23.64
CA GLY A 151 -22.68 105.61 23.99
C GLY A 151 -21.84 106.09 22.81
N GLY A 152 -22.35 106.07 21.58
CA GLY A 152 -21.66 106.62 20.42
C GLY A 152 -21.41 108.13 20.54
N ASP A 153 -20.36 108.63 19.89
CA ASP A 153 -20.01 110.07 19.87
C ASP A 153 -20.82 110.87 18.83
N SER A 154 -21.84 110.24 18.24
CA SER A 154 -22.74 110.86 17.26
C SER A 154 -23.90 111.59 17.95
N ASP A 155 -24.39 112.67 17.33
CA ASP A 155 -25.58 113.42 17.78
C ASP A 155 -26.85 112.55 17.83
N THR A 156 -26.81 111.35 17.22
CA THR A 156 -27.90 110.37 17.22
C THR A 156 -27.89 109.44 18.43
N SER A 157 -26.79 109.34 19.18
CA SER A 157 -26.72 108.48 20.36
C SER A 157 -27.49 109.09 21.53
N LEU A 158 -27.93 108.25 22.48
CA LEU A 158 -28.64 108.75 23.66
C LEU A 158 -27.79 109.72 24.48
N VAL A 159 -26.49 109.48 24.65
CA VAL A 159 -25.57 110.40 25.33
C VAL A 159 -25.39 111.71 24.54
N GLY A 160 -25.29 111.64 23.21
CA GLY A 160 -25.20 112.80 22.33
C GLY A 160 -26.44 113.70 22.41
N GLN A 161 -27.62 113.11 22.25
CA GLN A 161 -28.91 113.81 22.38
C GLN A 161 -29.09 114.45 23.76
N LEU A 162 -28.66 113.77 24.84
CA LEU A 162 -28.77 114.31 26.20
C LEU A 162 -27.80 115.46 26.47
N ARG A 163 -26.60 115.41 25.86
CA ARG A 163 -25.63 116.51 25.90
C ARG A 163 -26.16 117.74 25.15
N GLN A 164 -26.78 117.52 23.99
CA GLN A 164 -27.41 118.59 23.21
C GLN A 164 -28.61 119.19 23.94
N LEU A 165 -29.49 118.37 24.52
CA LEU A 165 -30.61 118.81 25.34
C LEU A 165 -30.15 119.66 26.54
N ARG A 166 -29.02 119.29 27.18
CA ARG A 166 -28.43 120.10 28.26
C ARG A 166 -27.96 121.47 27.78
N LEU A 167 -27.30 121.52 26.63
CA LEU A 167 -26.84 122.78 26.04
C LEU A 167 -28.04 123.67 25.69
N ASP A 168 -29.06 123.12 25.02
CA ASP A 168 -30.28 123.84 24.65
C ASP A 168 -31.02 124.37 25.89
N LEU A 169 -31.17 123.57 26.95
CA LEU A 169 -31.79 124.01 28.21
C LEU A 169 -31.01 125.13 28.89
N THR A 170 -29.67 125.10 28.81
CA THR A 170 -28.81 126.14 29.40
C THR A 170 -28.91 127.44 28.61
N ASP A 171 -28.93 127.35 27.28
CA ASP A 171 -29.06 128.51 26.41
C ASP A 171 -30.46 129.13 26.48
N GLN A 172 -31.53 128.32 26.50
CA GLN A 172 -32.89 128.81 26.75
C GLN A 172 -32.98 129.53 28.09
N HIS A 173 -32.38 128.97 29.15
CA HIS A 173 -32.37 129.61 30.46
C HIS A 173 -31.63 130.95 30.44
N LYS A 174 -30.48 131.03 29.78
CA LYS A 174 -29.72 132.27 29.61
C LYS A 174 -30.52 133.32 28.84
N ALA A 175 -31.22 132.92 27.79
CA ALA A 175 -32.09 133.79 26.99
C ALA A 175 -33.30 134.32 27.78
N ILE A 176 -33.96 133.47 28.58
CA ILE A 176 -35.04 133.89 29.48
C ILE A 176 -34.50 134.90 30.50
N LEU A 177 -33.32 134.64 31.07
CA LEU A 177 -32.68 135.51 32.06
C LEU A 177 -32.31 136.88 31.47
N SER A 178 -31.79 136.92 30.23
CA SER A 178 -31.44 138.17 29.55
C SER A 178 -32.66 139.00 29.19
N THR A 179 -33.76 138.36 28.82
CA THR A 179 -35.02 139.05 28.47
C THR A 179 -35.66 139.69 29.71
N LEU A 180 -35.53 139.06 30.88
CA LEU A 180 -36.03 139.59 32.15
C LEU A 180 -35.19 140.75 32.71
N THR A 181 -33.98 141.01 32.20
CA THR A 181 -33.09 142.07 32.70
C THR A 181 -33.24 143.41 32.03
N ASP A 182 -33.87 143.50 30.85
CA ASP A 182 -33.71 144.68 29.99
C ASP A 182 -34.84 145.72 30.03
N ASP A 183 -35.98 145.45 30.68
CA ASP A 183 -37.01 146.49 30.84
C ASP A 183 -37.98 146.19 32.00
N SER A 184 -37.71 146.73 33.18
CA SER A 184 -38.67 146.72 34.29
C SER A 184 -38.44 147.90 35.22
N GLY A 185 -39.28 148.93 35.07
CA GLY A 185 -39.36 150.08 35.96
C GLY A 185 -39.58 149.69 37.43
N ASP A 186 -39.23 150.61 38.33
CA ASP A 186 -38.99 150.37 39.77
C ASP A 186 -40.10 149.67 40.58
N SER A 187 -41.33 149.52 40.06
CA SER A 187 -42.42 148.84 40.77
C SER A 187 -42.53 147.32 40.53
N LEU A 188 -41.86 146.77 39.50
CA LEU A 188 -41.93 145.33 39.16
C LEU A 188 -40.70 144.52 39.58
N LYS A 189 -39.64 145.19 40.08
CA LYS A 189 -38.37 144.55 40.48
C LYS A 189 -38.55 143.41 41.49
N GLY A 190 -39.47 143.53 42.45
CA GLY A 190 -39.70 142.49 43.46
C GLY A 190 -40.27 141.18 42.88
N GLN A 191 -41.25 141.29 41.98
CA GLN A 191 -41.86 140.14 41.31
C GLN A 191 -40.92 139.52 40.27
N VAL A 192 -40.18 140.35 39.52
CA VAL A 192 -39.15 139.87 38.57
C VAL A 192 -38.01 139.18 39.31
N THR A 193 -37.64 139.64 40.52
CA THR A 193 -36.59 139.00 41.33
C THR A 193 -37.05 137.64 41.89
N LEU A 194 -38.29 137.53 42.36
CA LEU A 194 -38.86 136.24 42.79
C LEU A 194 -39.01 135.26 41.62
N LEU A 195 -39.54 135.72 40.47
CA LEU A 195 -39.66 134.89 39.28
C LEU A 195 -38.28 134.44 38.76
N ARG A 196 -37.26 135.30 38.82
CA ARG A 196 -35.87 134.96 38.52
C ARG A 196 -35.32 133.93 39.49
N SER A 197 -35.65 134.03 40.78
CA SER A 197 -35.24 133.07 41.79
C SER A 197 -35.90 131.71 41.56
N ASP A 198 -37.20 131.69 41.27
CA ASP A 198 -37.96 130.49 40.92
C ASP A 198 -37.43 129.85 39.65
N ILE A 199 -37.24 130.62 38.58
CA ILE A 199 -36.66 130.13 37.32
C ILE A 199 -35.24 129.58 37.54
N ALA A 200 -34.41 130.25 38.35
CA ALA A 200 -33.06 129.77 38.68
C ALA A 200 -33.07 128.54 39.59
N SER A 201 -34.06 128.40 40.48
CA SER A 201 -34.25 127.20 41.31
C SER A 201 -34.75 126.03 40.46
N GLN A 202 -35.70 126.28 39.54
CA GLN A 202 -36.25 125.29 38.63
C GLN A 202 -35.16 124.78 37.68
N HIS A 203 -34.35 125.67 37.12
CA HIS A 203 -33.20 125.30 36.29
C HIS A 203 -32.20 124.44 37.04
N ARG A 204 -31.85 124.82 38.29
CA ARG A 204 -30.98 124.01 39.15
C ARG A 204 -31.57 122.64 39.45
N ASN A 205 -32.88 122.54 39.69
CA ASN A 205 -33.55 121.25 39.91
C ASN A 205 -33.58 120.39 38.63
N THR A 206 -33.87 120.95 37.46
CA THR A 206 -33.80 120.21 36.18
C THR A 206 -32.37 119.75 35.86
N LEU A 207 -31.37 120.59 36.10
CA LEU A 207 -29.96 120.21 35.92
C LEU A 207 -29.55 119.11 36.91
N ALA A 208 -30.01 119.17 38.16
CA ALA A 208 -29.71 118.13 39.15
C ALA A 208 -30.27 116.74 38.78
N VAL A 209 -31.37 116.68 38.02
CA VAL A 209 -31.93 115.43 37.50
C VAL A 209 -31.19 114.95 36.25
N ILE A 210 -30.74 115.87 35.39
CA ILE A 210 -30.11 115.55 34.10
C ILE A 210 -28.60 115.28 34.26
N GLU A 211 -27.92 115.95 35.19
CA GLU A 211 -26.47 115.85 35.43
C GLU A 211 -25.96 114.42 35.71
N PRO A 212 -26.64 113.56 36.50
CA PRO A 212 -26.17 112.20 36.70
C PRO A 212 -26.43 111.25 35.52
N ILE A 213 -27.31 111.59 34.57
CA ILE A 213 -27.72 110.69 33.48
C ILE A 213 -26.55 110.35 32.52
N PRO A 214 -25.73 111.30 32.04
CA PRO A 214 -24.55 111.00 31.23
C PRO A 214 -23.55 110.09 31.94
N TYR A 215 -23.37 110.24 33.26
CA TYR A 215 -22.50 109.38 34.05
C TYR A 215 -23.08 107.96 34.17
N ALA A 216 -24.39 107.83 34.41
CA ALA A 216 -25.07 106.54 34.43
C ALA A 216 -25.05 105.83 33.06
N LEU A 217 -25.24 106.56 31.96
CA LEU A 217 -25.15 106.02 30.60
C LEU A 217 -23.71 105.62 30.24
N THR A 218 -22.72 106.39 30.69
CA THR A 218 -21.30 106.03 30.55
C THR A 218 -21.00 104.75 31.33
N ALA A 219 -21.50 104.61 32.57
CA ALA A 219 -21.35 103.39 33.36
C ALA A 219 -22.04 102.17 32.72
N ILE A 220 -23.22 102.35 32.11
CA ILE A 220 -23.90 101.29 31.34
C ILE A 220 -23.10 100.92 30.09
N ASN A 221 -22.50 101.90 29.39
CA ASN A 221 -21.64 101.66 28.24
C ASN A 221 -20.35 100.91 28.64
N GLU A 222 -19.73 101.28 29.76
CA GLU A 222 -18.57 100.56 30.32
C GLU A 222 -18.94 99.12 30.74
N ALA A 223 -20.10 98.93 31.37
CA ALA A 223 -20.62 97.61 31.72
C ALA A 223 -20.90 96.76 30.47
N ALA A 224 -21.53 97.34 29.44
CA ALA A 224 -21.78 96.68 28.16
C ALA A 224 -20.48 96.33 27.43
N GLN A 225 -19.47 97.21 27.46
CA GLN A 225 -18.14 96.93 26.89
C GLN A 225 -17.43 95.80 27.65
N THR A 226 -17.54 95.79 28.97
CA THR A 226 -16.97 94.72 29.81
C THR A 226 -17.67 93.39 29.54
N GLN A 227 -19.00 93.38 29.43
CA GLN A 227 -19.76 92.19 29.08
C GLN A 227 -19.41 91.68 27.67
N GLN A 228 -19.26 92.57 26.69
CA GLN A 228 -18.84 92.22 25.32
C GLN A 228 -17.45 91.59 25.30
N LYS A 229 -16.50 92.16 26.05
CA LYS A 229 -15.15 91.62 26.17
C LYS A 229 -15.16 90.23 26.79
N ASN A 230 -15.87 90.05 27.90
CA ASN A 230 -16.00 88.75 28.57
C ASN A 230 -16.67 87.71 27.67
N PHE A 231 -17.66 88.12 26.87
CA PHE A 231 -18.33 87.24 25.93
C PHE A 231 -17.41 86.84 24.76
N SER A 232 -16.65 87.77 24.20
CA SER A 232 -15.64 87.46 23.18
C SER A 232 -14.59 86.49 23.70
N GLU A 233 -14.07 86.71 24.90
CA GLU A 233 -13.11 85.79 25.54
C GLU A 233 -13.72 84.41 25.82
N PHE A 234 -15.01 84.35 26.19
CA PHE A 234 -15.73 83.09 26.31
C PHE A 234 -15.88 82.37 24.97
N GLN A 235 -16.26 83.08 23.90
CA GLN A 235 -16.39 82.52 22.55
C GLN A 235 -15.07 81.95 22.05
N ASP A 236 -13.96 82.67 22.24
CA ASP A 236 -12.63 82.21 21.85
C ASP A 236 -12.23 80.95 22.62
N ARG A 237 -12.47 80.92 23.93
CA ARG A 237 -12.22 79.71 24.76
C ARG A 237 -13.08 78.54 24.33
N LEU A 238 -14.36 78.79 24.01
CA LEU A 238 -15.28 77.75 23.56
C LEU A 238 -14.88 77.21 22.19
N TRP A 239 -14.45 78.07 21.26
CA TRP A 239 -13.90 77.65 19.97
C TRP A 239 -12.64 76.80 20.12
N VAL A 240 -11.68 77.24 20.95
CA VAL A 240 -10.46 76.47 21.22
C VAL A 240 -10.79 75.11 21.85
N ASN A 241 -11.72 75.05 22.79
CA ASN A 241 -12.13 73.78 23.41
C ASN A 241 -12.88 72.87 22.43
N LEU A 242 -13.77 73.39 21.59
CA LEU A 242 -14.45 72.60 20.56
C LEU A 242 -13.48 72.12 19.48
N GLN A 243 -12.53 72.95 19.05
CA GLN A 243 -11.50 72.58 18.08
C GLN A 243 -10.57 71.51 18.66
N ASN A 244 -10.13 71.65 19.92
CA ASN A 244 -9.34 70.63 20.60
C ASN A 244 -10.13 69.33 20.77
N PHE A 245 -11.44 69.40 21.04
CA PHE A 245 -12.30 68.23 21.13
C PHE A 245 -12.51 67.56 19.77
N ALA A 246 -12.67 68.33 18.69
CA ALA A 246 -12.75 67.84 17.32
C ALA A 246 -11.44 67.20 16.86
N ASP A 247 -10.29 67.81 17.17
CA ASP A 247 -8.97 67.24 16.92
C ASP A 247 -8.77 65.95 17.73
N MET A 248 -9.24 65.91 18.98
CA MET A 248 -9.17 64.72 19.83
C MET A 248 -10.11 63.60 19.37
N LEU A 249 -11.33 63.91 18.90
CA LEU A 249 -12.23 62.93 18.28
C LEU A 249 -11.68 62.40 16.96
N SER A 250 -11.13 63.27 16.12
CA SER A 250 -10.54 62.89 14.84
C SER A 250 -9.30 62.02 15.01
N LYS A 251 -8.43 62.33 15.98
CA LYS A 251 -7.18 61.58 16.22
C LYS A 251 -7.35 60.37 17.14
N SER A 252 -8.14 60.42 18.21
CA SER A 252 -8.03 59.39 19.25
C SER A 252 -8.67 58.05 18.89
N ALA A 253 -9.84 58.02 18.24
CA ALA A 253 -10.53 56.77 17.93
C ALA A 253 -10.21 56.27 16.52
N THR A 254 -10.20 57.16 15.54
CA THR A 254 -9.96 56.81 14.14
C THR A 254 -8.51 56.45 13.86
N GLU A 255 -7.54 57.14 14.48
CA GLU A 255 -6.12 56.85 14.27
C GLU A 255 -5.67 55.59 15.02
N GLN A 256 -6.20 55.32 16.22
CA GLN A 256 -5.95 54.05 16.92
C GLN A 256 -6.54 52.87 16.16
N VAL A 257 -7.77 53.00 15.63
CA VAL A 257 -8.38 51.94 14.80
C VAL A 257 -7.64 51.77 13.48
N ILE A 258 -7.29 52.85 12.79
CA ILE A 258 -6.54 52.79 11.52
C ILE A 258 -5.14 52.24 11.76
N ASN A 259 -4.42 52.67 12.78
CA ASN A 259 -3.08 52.14 13.09
C ASN A 259 -3.15 50.68 13.54
N ALA A 260 -4.13 50.28 14.36
CA ALA A 260 -4.36 48.87 14.67
C ALA A 260 -4.71 48.06 13.41
N LEU A 261 -5.52 48.60 12.49
CA LEU A 261 -5.80 47.96 11.20
C LEU A 261 -4.56 47.91 10.31
N LYS A 262 -3.72 48.95 10.31
CA LYS A 262 -2.49 49.04 9.52
C LYS A 262 -1.43 48.08 10.03
N GLU A 263 -1.30 47.96 11.34
CA GLU A 263 -0.41 47.03 12.03
C GLU A 263 -0.90 45.60 11.81
N VAL A 264 -2.19 45.32 11.95
CA VAL A 264 -2.78 44.01 11.62
C VAL A 264 -2.66 43.68 10.13
N ILE A 265 -2.87 44.63 9.21
CA ILE A 265 -2.69 44.41 7.78
C ILE A 265 -1.20 44.24 7.46
N SER A 266 -0.31 45.00 8.09
CA SER A 266 1.14 44.87 7.89
C SER A 266 1.66 43.54 8.42
N ASP A 267 1.23 43.11 9.61
CA ASP A 267 1.55 41.79 10.18
C ASP A 267 0.91 40.66 9.38
N PHE A 268 -0.33 40.85 8.91
CA PHE A 268 -0.99 39.89 8.01
C PHE A 268 -0.24 39.78 6.68
N ASN A 269 0.22 40.89 6.10
CA ASN A 269 0.92 40.89 4.81
C ASN A 269 2.37 40.39 4.93
N ASN A 270 3.07 40.72 6.03
CA ASN A 270 4.37 40.14 6.34
C ASN A 270 4.25 38.62 6.62
N ASN A 271 3.25 38.17 7.39
CA ASN A 271 2.99 36.73 7.55
C ASN A 271 2.51 36.06 6.24
N LEU A 272 1.80 36.76 5.35
CA LEU A 272 1.42 36.24 4.03
C LEU A 272 2.63 36.05 3.11
N ILE A 273 3.58 36.98 3.13
CA ILE A 273 4.76 36.86 2.28
C ILE A 273 5.75 35.86 2.88
N GLU A 274 5.92 35.83 4.20
CA GLU A 274 6.96 35.03 4.86
C GLU A 274 6.44 33.63 5.24
N GLN A 275 5.34 33.51 5.98
CA GLN A 275 4.81 32.20 6.37
C GLN A 275 4.02 31.52 5.26
N PHE A 276 3.19 32.22 4.48
CA PHE A 276 2.52 31.58 3.34
C PHE A 276 3.45 31.41 2.15
N GLY A 277 4.39 32.34 1.89
CA GLY A 277 5.39 32.16 0.84
C GLY A 277 6.29 30.94 1.08
N GLU A 278 6.74 30.73 2.33
CA GLU A 278 7.55 29.57 2.67
C GLU A 278 6.72 28.28 2.80
N ASN A 279 5.46 28.36 3.26
CA ASN A 279 4.52 27.23 3.15
C ASN A 279 4.22 26.88 1.69
N PHE A 280 4.09 27.85 0.78
CA PHE A 280 3.87 27.57 -0.65
C PHE A 280 5.11 26.97 -1.30
N LYS A 281 6.31 27.37 -0.89
CA LYS A 281 7.56 26.72 -1.32
C LYS A 281 7.66 25.28 -0.81
N GLN A 282 7.39 25.05 0.47
CA GLN A 282 7.36 23.70 1.05
C GLN A 282 6.25 22.85 0.44
N LEU A 283 5.07 23.42 0.19
CA LEU A 283 3.97 22.77 -0.50
C LEU A 283 4.37 22.41 -1.93
N ASN A 284 5.01 23.34 -2.65
CA ASN A 284 5.45 23.08 -4.02
C ASN A 284 6.56 22.01 -4.05
N ALA A 285 7.47 22.01 -3.07
CA ALA A 285 8.47 20.96 -2.88
C ALA A 285 7.81 19.60 -2.57
N ALA A 286 6.84 19.56 -1.66
CA ALA A 286 6.08 18.36 -1.33
C ALA A 286 5.26 17.85 -2.52
N VAL A 287 4.67 18.74 -3.32
CA VAL A 287 3.98 18.39 -4.57
C VAL A 287 4.97 17.84 -5.59
N LEU A 288 6.18 18.39 -5.69
CA LEU A 288 7.23 17.90 -6.58
C LEU A 288 7.75 16.52 -6.15
N GLU A 289 7.91 16.30 -4.85
CA GLU A 289 8.21 14.97 -4.29
C GLU A 289 7.05 13.99 -4.53
N LEU A 290 5.79 14.43 -4.47
CA LEU A 290 4.61 13.61 -4.80
C LEU A 290 4.59 13.23 -6.28
N VAL A 291 5.00 14.14 -7.18
CA VAL A 291 5.13 13.85 -8.62
C VAL A 291 6.29 12.90 -8.88
N GLN A 292 7.44 13.09 -8.22
CA GLN A 292 8.54 12.12 -8.29
C GLN A 292 8.13 10.76 -7.74
N TRP A 293 7.42 10.72 -6.62
CA TRP A 293 6.87 9.51 -6.05
C TRP A 293 5.89 8.86 -7.03
N GLN A 294 5.01 9.62 -7.69
CA GLN A 294 4.10 9.11 -8.70
C GLN A 294 4.84 8.48 -9.88
N GLU A 295 5.91 9.11 -10.39
CA GLU A 295 6.67 8.56 -11.51
C GLU A 295 7.44 7.31 -11.11
N ASN A 296 8.06 7.32 -9.92
CA ASN A 296 8.71 6.14 -9.34
C ASN A 296 7.69 5.01 -9.10
N TYR A 297 6.50 5.33 -8.60
CA TYR A 297 5.43 4.37 -8.33
C TYR A 297 4.88 3.77 -9.62
N LYS A 298 4.72 4.58 -10.69
CA LYS A 298 4.36 4.11 -12.03
C LYS A 298 5.42 3.16 -12.59
N GLN A 299 6.70 3.47 -12.41
CA GLN A 299 7.80 2.62 -12.84
C GLN A 299 7.83 1.29 -12.05
N GLN A 300 7.60 1.35 -10.74
CA GLN A 300 7.49 0.18 -9.87
C GLN A 300 6.27 -0.69 -10.23
N LEU A 301 5.12 -0.09 -10.57
CA LEU A 301 3.95 -0.82 -11.06
C LEU A 301 4.23 -1.51 -12.40
N ALA A 302 5.00 -0.88 -13.29
CA ALA A 302 5.40 -1.50 -14.56
C ALA A 302 6.32 -2.70 -14.33
N GLU A 303 7.34 -2.59 -13.47
CA GLU A 303 8.19 -3.72 -13.09
C GLU A 303 7.41 -4.84 -12.38
N MET A 304 6.52 -4.47 -11.45
CA MET A 304 5.68 -5.43 -10.75
C MET A 304 4.73 -6.16 -11.71
N SER A 305 4.21 -5.47 -12.73
CA SER A 305 3.41 -6.11 -13.79
C SER A 305 4.23 -7.14 -14.57
N VAL A 306 5.49 -6.84 -14.89
CA VAL A 306 6.40 -7.78 -15.57
C VAL A 306 6.68 -8.98 -14.66
N GLN A 307 6.97 -8.75 -13.38
CA GLN A 307 7.19 -9.82 -12.41
C GLN A 307 5.94 -10.70 -12.21
N TYR A 308 4.75 -10.11 -12.15
CA TYR A 308 3.50 -10.87 -12.09
C TYR A 308 3.31 -11.74 -13.34
N GLN A 309 3.60 -11.21 -14.53
CA GLN A 309 3.54 -11.98 -15.77
C GLN A 309 4.50 -13.18 -15.74
N GLN A 310 5.73 -12.98 -15.23
CA GLN A 310 6.70 -14.06 -15.04
C GLN A 310 6.22 -15.08 -14.02
N GLY A 311 5.62 -14.64 -12.90
CA GLY A 311 5.02 -15.53 -11.90
C GLY A 311 3.89 -16.38 -12.47
N VAL A 312 2.98 -15.78 -13.26
CA VAL A 312 1.91 -16.52 -13.96
C VAL A 312 2.49 -17.54 -14.95
N SER A 313 3.53 -17.16 -15.69
CA SER A 313 4.23 -18.08 -16.61
C SER A 313 4.88 -19.25 -15.86
N ALA A 314 5.55 -18.99 -14.74
CA ALA A 314 6.15 -20.02 -13.91
C ALA A 314 5.11 -20.98 -13.32
N ILE A 315 3.95 -20.47 -12.89
CA ILE A 315 2.82 -21.30 -12.43
C ILE A 315 2.30 -22.18 -13.57
N THR A 316 2.18 -21.63 -14.78
CA THR A 316 1.75 -22.39 -15.97
C THR A 316 2.75 -23.48 -16.34
N GLN A 317 4.05 -23.19 -16.27
CA GLN A 317 5.09 -24.21 -16.47
C GLN A 317 5.07 -25.28 -15.38
N THR A 318 4.78 -24.89 -14.14
CA THR A 318 4.63 -25.83 -13.03
C THR A 318 3.42 -26.72 -13.22
N GLU A 319 2.29 -26.17 -13.68
CA GLU A 319 1.09 -26.93 -14.06
C GLU A 319 1.44 -27.97 -15.14
N GLN A 320 2.14 -27.55 -16.20
CA GLN A 320 2.59 -28.46 -17.27
C GLN A 320 3.51 -29.56 -16.74
N ALA A 321 4.50 -29.23 -15.90
CA ALA A 321 5.41 -30.19 -15.30
C ALA A 321 4.67 -31.20 -14.41
N VAL A 322 3.73 -30.73 -13.58
CA VAL A 322 2.89 -31.59 -12.74
C VAL A 322 1.98 -32.48 -13.58
N SER A 323 1.42 -31.97 -14.68
CA SER A 323 0.66 -32.75 -15.65
C SER A 323 1.54 -33.84 -16.28
N HIS A 324 2.77 -33.51 -16.67
CA HIS A 324 3.72 -34.48 -17.23
C HIS A 324 4.09 -35.57 -16.22
N ILE A 325 4.37 -35.19 -14.96
CA ILE A 325 4.62 -36.13 -13.86
C ILE A 325 3.42 -37.04 -13.66
N SER A 326 2.20 -36.50 -13.70
CA SER A 326 0.97 -37.29 -13.56
C SER A 326 0.82 -38.33 -14.68
N VAL A 327 1.09 -37.94 -15.93
CA VAL A 327 1.04 -38.84 -17.09
C VAL A 327 2.11 -39.92 -17.00
N GLU A 328 3.36 -39.57 -16.75
CA GLU A 328 4.47 -40.54 -16.63
C GLU A 328 4.31 -41.46 -15.42
N SER A 329 3.75 -40.96 -14.31
CA SER A 329 3.47 -41.78 -13.13
C SER A 329 2.45 -42.88 -13.40
N LYS A 330 1.66 -42.78 -14.48
CA LYS A 330 0.75 -43.84 -14.92
C LYS A 330 1.48 -45.10 -15.41
N ALA A 331 2.75 -44.98 -15.83
CA ALA A 331 3.59 -46.13 -16.19
C ALA A 331 4.01 -46.97 -14.96
N ILE A 332 3.97 -46.40 -13.74
CA ILE A 332 4.33 -47.13 -12.52
C ILE A 332 3.37 -48.30 -12.27
N PRO A 333 2.03 -48.11 -12.22
CA PRO A 333 1.08 -49.22 -12.14
C PRO A 333 1.24 -50.28 -13.23
N GLU A 334 1.49 -49.87 -14.48
CA GLU A 334 1.68 -50.79 -15.61
C GLU A 334 2.93 -51.67 -15.42
N ASN A 335 4.05 -51.06 -15.02
CA ASN A 335 5.28 -51.78 -14.69
C ASN A 335 5.11 -52.67 -13.46
N MET A 336 4.35 -52.23 -12.45
CA MET A 336 4.03 -53.07 -11.27
C MET A 336 3.13 -54.25 -11.63
N ALA A 337 2.22 -54.11 -12.61
CA ALA A 337 1.42 -55.22 -13.13
C ALA A 337 2.30 -56.24 -13.88
N ALA A 338 3.25 -55.77 -14.71
CA ALA A 338 4.22 -56.63 -15.36
C ALA A 338 5.12 -57.36 -14.33
N LEU A 339 5.56 -56.65 -13.29
CA LEU A 339 6.34 -57.24 -12.20
C LEU A 339 5.56 -58.31 -11.44
N LYS A 340 4.24 -58.11 -11.23
CA LYS A 340 3.36 -59.12 -10.63
C LYS A 340 3.36 -60.41 -11.45
N VAL A 341 3.27 -60.33 -12.78
CA VAL A 341 3.34 -61.51 -13.67
C VAL A 341 4.67 -62.24 -13.50
N VAL A 342 5.79 -61.50 -13.45
CA VAL A 342 7.12 -62.09 -13.22
C VAL A 342 7.19 -62.77 -11.85
N MET A 343 6.64 -62.16 -10.81
CA MET A 343 6.59 -62.75 -9.47
C MET A 343 5.74 -64.03 -9.43
N GLU A 344 4.59 -64.06 -10.11
CA GLU A 344 3.75 -65.26 -10.21
C GLU A 344 4.47 -66.41 -10.94
N VAL A 345 5.15 -66.11 -12.05
CA VAL A 345 5.97 -67.11 -12.78
C VAL A 345 7.11 -67.62 -11.92
N ASN A 346 7.81 -66.74 -11.22
CA ASN A 346 8.90 -67.13 -10.33
C ASN A 346 8.39 -68.01 -9.17
N GLN A 347 7.25 -67.64 -8.57
CA GLN A 347 6.62 -68.45 -7.53
C GLN A 347 6.24 -69.84 -8.04
N HIS A 348 5.74 -69.94 -9.28
CA HIS A 348 5.48 -71.21 -9.94
C HIS A 348 6.77 -72.01 -10.17
N GLN A 349 7.85 -71.38 -10.64
CA GLN A 349 9.15 -72.03 -10.81
C GLN A 349 9.71 -72.57 -9.48
N ILE A 350 9.53 -71.86 -8.38
CA ILE A 350 9.91 -72.33 -7.04
C ILE A 350 9.14 -73.61 -6.66
N GLU A 351 7.84 -73.66 -6.94
CA GLU A 351 7.03 -74.86 -6.66
C GLU A 351 7.45 -76.05 -7.55
N VAL A 352 7.74 -75.81 -8.82
CA VAL A 352 8.29 -76.83 -9.74
C VAL A 352 9.67 -77.31 -9.27
N LEU A 353 10.54 -76.40 -8.81
CA LEU A 353 11.85 -76.77 -8.27
C LEU A 353 11.72 -77.64 -7.02
N LYS A 354 10.76 -77.33 -6.15
CA LYS A 354 10.43 -78.16 -4.99
C LYS A 354 9.96 -79.55 -5.41
N GLN A 355 9.09 -79.66 -6.42
CA GLN A 355 8.68 -80.96 -6.97
C GLN A 355 9.87 -81.75 -7.54
N HIS A 356 10.81 -81.09 -8.24
CA HIS A 356 12.03 -81.73 -8.71
C HIS A 356 12.91 -82.23 -7.57
N LEU A 357 13.05 -81.46 -6.49
CA LEU A 357 13.79 -81.89 -5.30
C LEU A 357 13.12 -83.09 -4.62
N ASP A 358 11.79 -83.15 -4.58
CA ASP A 358 11.05 -84.30 -4.04
C ASP A 358 11.19 -85.53 -4.95
N ALA A 359 11.14 -85.37 -6.27
CA ALA A 359 11.42 -86.46 -7.22
C ALA A 359 12.86 -86.98 -7.07
N PHE A 360 13.83 -86.09 -6.85
CA PHE A 360 15.22 -86.47 -6.59
C PHE A 360 15.36 -87.24 -5.28
N ARG A 361 14.60 -86.86 -4.25
CA ARG A 361 14.50 -87.60 -3.00
C ARG A 361 13.93 -89.01 -3.22
N GLU A 362 12.89 -89.16 -4.04
CA GLU A 362 12.33 -90.48 -4.38
C GLU A 362 13.32 -91.35 -5.16
N ILE A 363 14.05 -90.77 -6.13
CA ILE A 363 15.10 -91.49 -6.87
C ILE A 363 16.17 -92.01 -5.92
N ARG A 364 16.62 -91.18 -4.96
CA ARG A 364 17.56 -91.62 -3.92
C ARG A 364 17.00 -92.78 -3.13
N ASP A 365 15.75 -92.69 -2.68
CA ASP A 365 15.13 -93.73 -1.85
C ASP A 365 15.01 -95.06 -2.62
N ARG A 366 14.56 -95.03 -3.89
CA ARG A 366 14.52 -96.23 -4.76
C ARG A 366 15.91 -96.78 -5.09
N ALA A 367 16.91 -95.92 -5.26
CA ALA A 367 18.28 -96.37 -5.49
C ALA A 367 18.85 -97.10 -4.26
N VAL A 368 18.51 -96.65 -3.04
CA VAL A 368 18.88 -97.35 -1.81
C VAL A 368 18.19 -98.71 -1.70
N GLU A 369 16.92 -98.83 -2.12
CA GLU A 369 16.18 -100.09 -2.14
C GLU A 369 16.67 -101.09 -3.20
N ALA A 370 17.16 -100.61 -4.34
CA ALA A 370 17.65 -101.47 -5.43
C ALA A 370 18.98 -102.18 -5.12
N VAL A 371 19.79 -101.66 -4.20
CA VAL A 371 21.08 -102.25 -3.80
C VAL A 371 20.94 -103.68 -3.24
N PRO A 372 20.02 -103.96 -2.28
CA PRO A 372 19.77 -105.32 -1.83
C PRO A 372 19.27 -106.27 -2.93
N GLU A 373 18.44 -105.80 -3.87
CA GLU A 373 17.96 -106.62 -5.00
C GLU A 373 19.09 -107.02 -5.95
N ILE A 374 19.99 -106.09 -6.28
CA ILE A 374 21.18 -106.38 -7.10
C ILE A 374 22.04 -107.45 -6.42
N ARG A 375 22.23 -107.35 -5.11
CA ARG A 375 22.98 -108.37 -4.34
C ARG A 375 22.30 -109.75 -4.40
N ALA A 376 20.97 -109.80 -4.27
CA ALA A 376 20.22 -111.05 -4.37
C ALA A 376 20.30 -111.71 -5.76
N GLN A 377 20.24 -110.92 -6.83
CA GLN A 377 20.41 -111.42 -8.21
C GLN A 377 21.83 -111.93 -8.47
N ILE A 378 22.85 -111.28 -7.91
CA ILE A 378 24.24 -111.76 -7.99
C ILE A 378 24.39 -113.11 -7.28
N ASP A 379 23.78 -113.30 -6.10
CA ASP A 379 23.81 -114.58 -5.39
C ASP A 379 23.09 -115.71 -6.18
N LEU A 380 21.95 -115.41 -6.82
CA LEU A 380 21.25 -116.36 -7.69
C LEU A 380 22.09 -116.75 -8.93
N ALA A 381 22.80 -115.79 -9.53
CA ALA A 381 23.67 -116.05 -10.68
C ALA A 381 24.84 -116.98 -10.31
N VAL A 382 25.40 -116.84 -9.10
CA VAL A 382 26.47 -117.71 -8.59
C VAL A 382 25.97 -119.14 -8.37
N GLU A 383 24.77 -119.34 -7.83
CA GLU A 383 24.20 -120.70 -7.67
C GLU A 383 23.82 -121.33 -9.01
N GLY A 384 23.33 -120.53 -9.97
CA GLY A 384 23.08 -120.98 -11.35
C GLY A 384 24.34 -121.50 -12.05
N MET A 385 25.49 -120.84 -11.87
CA MET A 385 26.78 -121.30 -12.40
C MET A 385 27.24 -122.64 -11.80
N LYS A 386 26.99 -122.84 -10.50
CA LYS A 386 27.33 -124.08 -9.80
C LYS A 386 26.53 -125.26 -10.35
N HIS A 387 25.23 -125.08 -10.61
CA HIS A 387 24.40 -126.08 -11.26
C HIS A 387 24.83 -126.41 -12.69
N ALA A 388 25.18 -125.40 -13.49
CA ALA A 388 25.67 -125.61 -14.86
C ALA A 388 26.96 -126.45 -14.90
N THR A 389 27.86 -126.23 -13.94
CA THR A 389 29.13 -126.97 -13.83
C THR A 389 28.91 -128.45 -13.52
N VAL A 390 27.91 -128.78 -12.69
CA VAL A 390 27.52 -130.17 -12.39
C VAL A 390 26.94 -130.86 -13.63
N SER A 391 26.01 -130.22 -14.35
CA SER A 391 25.41 -130.79 -15.56
C SER A 391 26.42 -131.04 -16.68
N ILE A 392 27.42 -130.17 -16.84
CA ILE A 392 28.50 -130.38 -17.82
C ILE A 392 29.31 -131.65 -17.47
N THR A 393 29.60 -131.85 -16.19
CA THR A 393 30.39 -133.00 -15.72
C THR A 393 29.64 -134.32 -15.94
N GLU A 394 28.34 -134.36 -15.66
CA GLU A 394 27.50 -135.54 -15.91
C GLU A 394 27.31 -135.81 -17.42
N GLY A 395 27.07 -134.76 -18.23
CA GLY A 395 26.91 -134.89 -19.68
C GLY A 395 28.17 -135.38 -20.40
N MET A 396 29.36 -135.01 -19.93
CA MET A 396 30.62 -135.52 -20.48
C MET A 396 30.85 -137.00 -20.17
N ALA A 397 30.41 -137.49 -19.01
CA ALA A 397 30.50 -138.92 -18.65
C ALA A 397 29.60 -139.78 -19.55
N ASP A 398 28.37 -139.35 -19.80
CA ASP A 398 27.40 -140.05 -20.65
C ASP A 398 27.85 -140.10 -22.13
N THR A 399 28.43 -138.99 -22.62
CA THR A 399 29.01 -138.91 -23.97
C THR A 399 30.16 -139.90 -24.15
N SER A 400 31.05 -140.03 -23.16
CA SER A 400 32.19 -140.96 -23.19
C SER A 400 31.74 -142.43 -23.27
N GLN A 401 30.68 -142.78 -22.53
CA GLN A 401 30.13 -144.13 -22.53
C GLN A 401 29.44 -144.47 -23.87
N THR A 402 28.72 -143.50 -24.45
CA THR A 402 28.07 -143.63 -25.76
C THR A 402 29.11 -143.84 -26.87
N LEU A 403 30.19 -143.06 -26.88
CA LEU A 403 31.31 -143.17 -27.84
C LEU A 403 31.97 -144.55 -27.80
N THR A 404 32.19 -145.08 -26.59
CA THR A 404 32.79 -146.42 -26.41
C THR A 404 31.89 -147.53 -26.99
N SER A 405 30.57 -147.45 -26.78
CA SER A 405 29.63 -148.44 -27.34
C SER A 405 29.52 -148.36 -28.87
N SER A 406 29.59 -147.13 -29.41
CA SER A 406 29.50 -146.86 -30.84
C SER A 406 30.72 -147.42 -31.59
N LEU A 407 31.92 -147.23 -31.03
CA LEU A 407 33.17 -147.78 -31.55
C LEU A 407 33.19 -149.32 -31.56
N LYS A 408 32.64 -149.96 -30.53
CA LYS A 408 32.52 -151.43 -30.48
C LYS A 408 31.61 -151.95 -31.60
N THR A 409 30.45 -151.32 -31.80
CA THR A 409 29.47 -151.71 -32.82
C THR A 409 30.03 -151.50 -34.24
N ALA A 410 30.78 -150.43 -34.47
CA ALA A 410 31.46 -150.19 -35.74
C ALA A 410 32.50 -151.27 -36.06
N SER A 411 33.29 -151.70 -35.06
CA SER A 411 34.30 -152.76 -35.22
C SER A 411 33.67 -154.10 -35.62
N GLU A 412 32.57 -154.49 -34.97
CA GLU A 412 31.83 -155.72 -35.28
C GLU A 412 31.21 -155.66 -36.69
N SER A 413 30.69 -154.50 -37.10
CA SER A 413 30.14 -154.29 -38.45
C SER A 413 31.19 -154.38 -39.55
N VAL A 414 32.42 -153.91 -39.31
CA VAL A 414 33.52 -154.00 -40.29
C VAL A 414 33.97 -155.44 -40.49
N LEU A 415 34.03 -156.25 -39.42
CA LEU A 415 34.42 -157.67 -39.50
C LEU A 415 33.40 -158.50 -40.33
N VAL A 416 32.11 -158.23 -40.15
CA VAL A 416 31.01 -158.83 -40.95
C VAL A 416 31.07 -158.34 -42.40
N GLY A 417 31.34 -157.05 -42.63
CA GLY A 417 31.48 -156.48 -43.98
C GLY A 417 32.63 -157.08 -44.79
N ILE A 418 33.79 -157.31 -44.18
CA ILE A 418 34.96 -157.93 -44.86
C ILE A 418 34.68 -159.38 -45.22
N THR A 419 34.02 -160.13 -44.35
CA THR A 419 33.67 -161.55 -44.59
C THR A 419 32.59 -161.68 -45.68
N GLY A 420 31.62 -160.76 -45.72
CA GLY A 420 30.61 -160.68 -46.78
C GLY A 420 31.20 -160.33 -48.14
N ALA A 421 32.10 -159.34 -48.20
CA ALA A 421 32.75 -158.93 -49.46
C ALA A 421 33.59 -160.05 -50.09
N ALA A 422 34.27 -160.88 -49.29
CA ALA A 422 35.06 -162.02 -49.80
C ALA A 422 34.18 -163.09 -50.47
N ASN A 423 32.99 -163.37 -49.93
CA ASN A 423 32.04 -164.33 -50.50
C ASN A 423 31.35 -163.79 -51.77
N THR A 424 30.93 -162.53 -51.77
CA THR A 424 30.29 -161.88 -52.94
C THR A 424 31.27 -161.75 -54.12
N LEU A 425 32.56 -161.53 -53.85
CA LEU A 425 33.58 -161.48 -54.91
C LEU A 425 33.81 -162.86 -55.57
N SER A 426 33.70 -163.94 -54.80
CA SER A 426 33.84 -165.31 -55.30
C SER A 426 32.66 -165.73 -56.19
N GLU A 427 31.42 -165.40 -55.80
CA GLU A 427 30.22 -165.59 -56.62
C GLU A 427 30.17 -164.65 -57.84
N GLY A 428 30.61 -163.39 -57.68
CA GLY A 428 30.64 -162.38 -58.74
C GLY A 428 31.56 -162.73 -59.91
N ILE A 429 32.68 -163.43 -59.66
CA ILE A 429 33.59 -163.91 -60.73
C ILE A 429 32.93 -165.00 -61.58
N LEU A 430 32.15 -165.91 -60.96
CA LEU A 430 31.46 -167.01 -61.65
C LEU A 430 30.22 -166.51 -62.44
N GLN A 431 29.49 -165.55 -61.87
CA GLN A 431 28.30 -164.96 -62.50
C GLN A 431 28.65 -163.97 -63.62
N SER A 432 29.76 -163.22 -63.48
CA SER A 432 30.24 -162.30 -64.53
C SER A 432 30.68 -163.02 -65.79
N THR A 433 31.26 -164.23 -65.71
CA THR A 433 31.67 -165.01 -66.90
C THR A 433 30.46 -165.46 -67.73
N THR A 434 29.33 -165.73 -67.07
CA THR A 434 28.10 -166.20 -67.71
C THR A 434 27.27 -165.03 -68.26
N SER A 435 27.16 -163.92 -67.51
CA SER A 435 26.44 -162.71 -67.98
C SER A 435 27.18 -161.90 -69.05
N LEU A 436 28.52 -161.94 -69.13
CA LEU A 436 29.28 -161.31 -70.23
C LEU A 436 28.93 -161.92 -71.60
N GLN A 437 28.61 -163.21 -71.61
CA GLN A 437 28.32 -163.95 -72.84
C GLN A 437 26.90 -163.69 -73.38
N GLU A 438 25.96 -163.28 -72.51
CA GLU A 438 24.55 -163.05 -72.85
C GLU A 438 24.19 -161.56 -72.93
N SER A 439 24.82 -160.71 -72.11
CA SER A 439 24.60 -159.24 -72.08
C SER A 439 25.18 -158.52 -73.31
N VAL A 440 26.23 -159.04 -73.93
CA VAL A 440 26.77 -158.52 -75.21
C VAL A 440 25.75 -158.64 -76.34
N ALA A 441 24.85 -159.64 -76.30
CA ALA A 441 23.92 -159.90 -77.38
C ALA A 441 22.59 -159.11 -77.27
N ASN A 442 22.07 -158.93 -76.06
CA ASN A 442 20.69 -158.45 -75.88
C ASN A 442 20.58 -156.98 -75.42
N SER A 443 21.56 -156.43 -74.71
CA SER A 443 21.53 -155.02 -74.25
C SER A 443 21.87 -154.01 -75.35
N ALA A 444 22.63 -154.43 -76.38
CA ALA A 444 22.94 -153.60 -77.55
C ALA A 444 21.68 -153.11 -78.29
N THR A 445 20.57 -153.85 -78.21
CA THR A 445 19.37 -153.61 -79.01
C THR A 445 18.34 -152.74 -78.29
N SER A 446 18.24 -152.78 -76.96
CA SER A 446 17.19 -152.06 -76.20
C SER A 446 17.69 -150.87 -75.38
N MET A 447 18.99 -150.77 -75.07
CA MET A 447 19.56 -149.61 -74.38
C MET A 447 19.65 -148.36 -75.28
N THR A 448 19.69 -148.57 -76.60
CA THR A 448 19.73 -147.50 -77.62
C THR A 448 18.47 -146.62 -77.62
N ASP A 449 17.28 -147.18 -77.35
CA ASP A 449 16.02 -146.43 -77.49
C ASP A 449 15.57 -145.75 -76.19
N SER A 450 15.75 -146.39 -75.02
CA SER A 450 15.26 -145.86 -73.74
C SER A 450 16.17 -144.82 -73.08
N VAL A 451 17.48 -144.81 -73.39
CA VAL A 451 18.42 -143.80 -72.88
C VAL A 451 18.23 -142.43 -73.57
N GLY A 452 17.78 -142.43 -74.84
CA GLY A 452 17.61 -141.20 -75.61
C GLY A 452 16.52 -140.24 -75.09
N GLN A 453 15.44 -140.77 -74.51
CA GLN A 453 14.27 -139.96 -74.14
C GLN A 453 14.42 -139.32 -72.75
N SER A 454 14.99 -140.04 -71.78
CA SER A 454 15.21 -139.55 -70.40
C SER A 454 16.36 -138.57 -70.29
N SER A 455 17.35 -138.62 -71.20
CA SER A 455 18.46 -137.66 -71.23
C SER A 455 18.02 -136.24 -71.64
N LYS A 456 16.93 -136.07 -72.41
CA LYS A 456 16.55 -134.77 -72.97
C LYS A 456 15.83 -133.86 -71.94
N ILE A 457 15.02 -134.45 -71.06
CA ILE A 457 14.20 -133.70 -70.09
C ILE A 457 15.05 -133.13 -68.94
N LEU A 458 16.06 -133.90 -68.48
CA LEU A 458 16.94 -133.48 -67.39
C LEU A 458 17.88 -132.32 -67.77
N THR A 459 18.32 -132.26 -69.03
CA THR A 459 19.21 -131.20 -69.51
C THR A 459 18.50 -129.85 -69.66
N ASP A 460 17.24 -129.82 -70.13
CA ASP A 460 16.50 -128.57 -70.31
C ASP A 460 16.09 -127.94 -68.96
N GLY A 461 15.67 -128.73 -67.98
CA GLY A 461 15.26 -128.22 -66.66
C GLY A 461 16.40 -127.60 -65.83
N LEU A 462 17.60 -128.19 -65.87
CA LEU A 462 18.78 -127.63 -65.19
C LEU A 462 19.32 -126.38 -65.91
N LYS A 463 19.14 -126.27 -67.23
CA LYS A 463 19.57 -125.10 -68.01
C LYS A 463 18.73 -123.86 -67.68
N THR A 464 17.41 -123.98 -67.65
CA THR A 464 16.50 -122.84 -67.38
C THR A 464 16.64 -122.31 -65.94
N ALA A 465 16.86 -123.19 -64.96
CA ALA A 465 17.06 -122.77 -63.57
C ALA A 465 18.41 -122.06 -63.35
N GLY A 466 19.48 -122.50 -64.02
CA GLY A 466 20.79 -121.86 -63.97
C GLY A 466 20.82 -120.48 -64.63
N GLU A 467 20.11 -120.30 -65.73
CA GLU A 467 20.05 -119.02 -66.47
C GLU A 467 19.25 -117.94 -65.70
N SER A 468 18.13 -118.30 -65.05
CA SER A 468 17.32 -117.35 -64.25
C SER A 468 18.04 -116.87 -62.99
N MET A 469 18.71 -117.78 -62.27
CA MET A 469 19.38 -117.44 -61.00
C MET A 469 20.58 -116.51 -61.21
N VAL A 470 21.34 -116.69 -62.30
CA VAL A 470 22.43 -115.78 -62.66
C VAL A 470 21.90 -114.41 -63.07
N MET A 471 20.78 -114.34 -63.80
CA MET A 471 20.16 -113.07 -64.21
C MET A 471 19.63 -112.27 -63.02
N ASP A 472 18.94 -112.91 -62.07
CA ASP A 472 18.35 -112.24 -60.90
C ASP A 472 19.42 -111.76 -59.91
N VAL A 473 20.47 -112.56 -59.65
CA VAL A 473 21.58 -112.17 -58.77
C VAL A 473 22.40 -111.04 -59.40
N THR A 474 22.61 -111.06 -60.72
CA THR A 474 23.32 -109.97 -61.43
C THR A 474 22.49 -108.69 -61.49
N GLY A 475 21.17 -108.80 -61.66
CA GLY A 475 20.23 -107.68 -61.64
C GLY A 475 20.17 -107.00 -60.27
N ALA A 476 19.96 -107.77 -59.21
CA ALA A 476 19.94 -107.25 -57.83
C ALA A 476 21.28 -106.62 -57.42
N ALA A 477 22.41 -107.21 -57.83
CA ALA A 477 23.73 -106.63 -57.58
C ALA A 477 23.94 -105.29 -58.32
N ASN A 478 23.42 -105.15 -59.55
CA ASN A 478 23.54 -103.91 -60.31
C ASN A 478 22.60 -102.81 -59.78
N GLU A 479 21.37 -103.14 -59.37
CA GLU A 479 20.47 -102.16 -58.73
C GLU A 479 21.01 -101.69 -57.37
N MET A 480 21.54 -102.61 -56.56
CA MET A 480 22.18 -102.26 -55.28
C MET A 480 23.41 -101.36 -55.51
N ARG A 481 24.23 -101.64 -56.53
CA ARG A 481 25.37 -100.79 -56.90
C ARG A 481 24.92 -99.38 -57.32
N ILE A 482 23.87 -99.27 -58.13
CA ILE A 482 23.31 -97.97 -58.57
C ILE A 482 22.73 -97.20 -57.38
N GLY A 483 21.95 -97.85 -56.52
CA GLY A 483 21.35 -97.23 -55.35
C GLY A 483 22.38 -96.77 -54.30
N ILE A 484 23.45 -97.55 -54.09
CA ILE A 484 24.57 -97.15 -53.21
C ILE A 484 25.34 -95.97 -53.82
N LEU A 485 25.56 -95.96 -55.14
CA LEU A 485 26.26 -94.85 -55.82
C LEU A 485 25.46 -93.54 -55.72
N ASP A 486 24.16 -93.60 -55.98
CA ASP A 486 23.25 -92.44 -55.96
C ASP A 486 23.04 -91.90 -54.52
N SER A 487 22.94 -92.81 -53.54
CA SER A 487 22.90 -92.44 -52.12
C SER A 487 24.21 -91.80 -51.67
N SER A 488 25.35 -92.32 -52.11
CA SER A 488 26.68 -91.77 -51.81
C SER A 488 26.85 -90.36 -52.41
N GLU A 489 26.42 -90.16 -53.66
CA GLU A 489 26.50 -88.85 -54.32
C GLU A 489 25.58 -87.82 -53.64
N SER A 490 24.39 -88.24 -53.22
CA SER A 490 23.47 -87.39 -52.47
C SER A 490 23.99 -87.01 -51.08
N LEU A 491 24.59 -87.97 -50.36
CA LEU A 491 25.26 -87.71 -49.07
C LEU A 491 26.46 -86.79 -49.23
N GLU A 492 27.28 -86.99 -50.27
CA GLU A 492 28.42 -86.12 -50.58
C GLU A 492 27.95 -84.68 -50.84
N LYS A 493 26.96 -84.48 -51.70
CA LYS A 493 26.38 -83.16 -51.97
C LYS A 493 25.79 -82.52 -50.72
N ALA A 494 25.04 -83.27 -49.91
CA ALA A 494 24.44 -82.75 -48.68
C ALA A 494 25.51 -82.33 -47.66
N VAL A 495 26.53 -83.16 -47.45
CA VAL A 495 27.63 -82.87 -46.52
C VAL A 495 28.47 -81.68 -47.00
N ILE A 496 28.79 -81.60 -48.29
CA ILE A 496 29.52 -80.46 -48.87
C ILE A 496 28.72 -79.17 -48.74
N ASN A 497 27.41 -79.21 -49.05
CA ASN A 497 26.56 -78.03 -48.95
C ASN A 497 26.41 -77.57 -47.51
N SER A 498 26.16 -78.48 -46.57
CA SER A 498 26.07 -78.14 -45.15
C SER A 498 27.39 -77.63 -44.58
N ALA A 499 28.53 -78.21 -44.98
CA ALA A 499 29.85 -77.72 -44.57
C ALA A 499 30.12 -76.32 -45.13
N THR A 500 29.76 -76.07 -46.39
CA THR A 500 29.93 -74.76 -47.04
C THR A 500 29.04 -73.71 -46.38
N GLU A 501 27.79 -74.05 -46.08
CA GLU A 501 26.83 -73.15 -45.43
C GLU A 501 27.22 -72.85 -43.98
N LEU A 502 27.74 -73.85 -43.24
CA LEU A 502 28.30 -73.66 -41.90
C LEU A 502 29.51 -72.70 -41.93
N VAL A 503 30.43 -72.87 -42.88
CA VAL A 503 31.60 -71.99 -43.04
C VAL A 503 31.16 -70.56 -43.35
N ILE A 504 30.25 -70.37 -44.32
CA ILE A 504 29.74 -69.03 -44.69
C ILE A 504 29.04 -68.37 -43.49
N ASN A 505 28.19 -69.10 -42.78
CA ASN A 505 27.50 -68.56 -41.61
C ASN A 505 28.44 -68.26 -40.46
N SER A 506 29.47 -69.09 -40.24
CA SER A 506 30.50 -68.86 -39.24
C SER A 506 31.37 -67.64 -39.59
N GLU A 507 31.76 -67.47 -40.85
CA GLU A 507 32.51 -66.29 -41.32
C GLU A 507 31.68 -65.02 -41.20
N LYS A 508 30.39 -65.08 -41.55
CA LYS A 508 29.46 -63.95 -41.41
C LYS A 508 29.26 -63.56 -39.95
N ALA A 509 29.00 -64.53 -39.07
CA ALA A 509 28.86 -64.30 -37.64
C ALA A 509 30.15 -63.71 -37.05
N ASN A 510 31.32 -64.22 -37.43
CA ASN A 510 32.61 -63.69 -37.00
C ASN A 510 32.82 -62.24 -37.47
N LYS A 511 32.49 -61.93 -38.74
CA LYS A 511 32.59 -60.57 -39.28
C LYS A 511 31.64 -59.59 -38.58
N GLU A 512 30.42 -60.01 -38.28
CA GLU A 512 29.47 -59.19 -37.52
C GLU A 512 29.94 -58.98 -36.07
N LEU A 513 30.49 -60.01 -35.42
CA LEU A 513 31.09 -59.89 -34.08
C LEU A 513 32.29 -58.96 -34.06
N ILE A 514 33.17 -59.01 -35.08
CA ILE A 514 34.30 -58.08 -35.23
C ILE A 514 33.80 -56.64 -35.41
N ASN A 515 32.83 -56.42 -36.30
CA ASN A 515 32.25 -55.09 -36.49
C ASN A 515 31.60 -54.55 -35.20
N SER A 516 30.90 -55.40 -34.46
CA SER A 516 30.34 -55.03 -33.15
C SER A 516 31.43 -54.72 -32.12
N ALA A 517 32.51 -55.50 -32.09
CA ALA A 517 33.64 -55.28 -31.20
C ALA A 517 34.36 -53.95 -31.51
N ASP A 518 34.59 -53.65 -32.79
CA ASP A 518 35.18 -52.39 -33.23
C ASP A 518 34.28 -51.19 -32.90
N LEU A 519 32.97 -51.32 -33.12
CA LEU A 519 32.00 -50.27 -32.77
C LEU A 519 31.96 -50.05 -31.24
N ILE A 520 32.01 -51.11 -30.44
CA ILE A 520 32.07 -51.02 -28.97
C ILE A 520 33.40 -50.38 -28.52
N ALA A 521 34.52 -50.72 -29.16
CA ALA A 521 35.83 -50.13 -28.85
C ALA A 521 35.86 -48.63 -29.18
N GLU A 522 35.36 -48.23 -30.36
CA GLU A 522 35.24 -46.84 -30.77
C GLU A 522 34.33 -46.06 -29.82
N ASN A 523 33.17 -46.62 -29.48
CA ASN A 523 32.20 -45.96 -28.60
C ASN A 523 32.71 -45.85 -27.16
N ASN A 524 33.48 -46.83 -26.68
CA ASN A 524 34.17 -46.74 -25.39
C ASN A 524 35.25 -45.65 -25.38
N GLN A 525 36.02 -45.52 -26.47
CA GLN A 525 37.02 -44.46 -26.58
C GLN A 525 36.38 -43.07 -26.65
N LYS A 526 35.25 -42.93 -27.35
CA LYS A 526 34.45 -41.71 -27.40
C LYS A 526 33.83 -41.36 -26.05
N THR A 527 33.32 -42.35 -25.33
CA THR A 527 32.79 -42.16 -23.97
C THR A 527 33.88 -41.71 -23.01
N ARG A 528 35.08 -42.31 -23.11
CA ARG A 528 36.23 -41.95 -22.28
C ARG A 528 36.74 -40.53 -22.55
N THR A 529 36.75 -40.10 -23.81
CA THR A 529 37.11 -38.72 -24.19
C THR A 529 36.08 -37.72 -23.70
N MET A 530 34.78 -37.96 -23.94
CA MET A 530 33.70 -37.10 -23.40
C MET A 530 33.72 -37.02 -21.88
N PHE A 531 33.98 -38.12 -21.18
CA PHE A 531 34.07 -38.13 -19.72
C PHE A 531 35.25 -37.30 -19.21
N ASN A 532 36.43 -37.42 -19.84
CA ASN A 532 37.60 -36.62 -19.47
C ASN A 532 37.40 -35.13 -19.77
N GLU A 533 36.80 -34.78 -20.91
CA GLU A 533 36.47 -33.39 -21.25
C GLU A 533 35.45 -32.80 -20.28
N SER A 534 34.39 -33.54 -19.96
CA SER A 534 33.40 -33.12 -18.96
C SER A 534 34.01 -32.94 -17.58
N GLN A 535 34.91 -33.84 -17.16
CA GLN A 535 35.62 -33.70 -15.88
C GLN A 535 36.50 -32.45 -15.86
N ALA A 536 37.20 -32.15 -16.96
CA ALA A 536 38.04 -30.96 -17.08
C ALA A 536 37.20 -29.67 -17.07
N GLU A 537 36.05 -29.68 -17.76
CA GLU A 537 35.12 -28.55 -17.81
C GLU A 537 34.47 -28.28 -16.45
N ILE A 538 34.00 -29.33 -15.75
CA ILE A 538 33.48 -29.22 -14.38
C ILE A 538 34.56 -28.64 -13.45
N ALA A 539 35.80 -29.12 -13.55
CA ALA A 539 36.89 -28.60 -12.73
C ALA A 539 37.20 -27.12 -13.05
N ALA A 540 37.12 -26.71 -14.31
CA ALA A 540 37.31 -25.32 -14.73
C ALA A 540 36.20 -24.41 -14.21
N ILE A 541 34.94 -24.82 -14.34
CA ILE A 541 33.77 -24.10 -13.81
C ILE A 541 33.88 -23.96 -12.30
N PHE A 542 34.22 -25.04 -11.59
CA PHE A 542 34.36 -25.00 -10.13
C PHE A 542 35.48 -24.05 -9.70
N ARG A 543 36.60 -24.01 -10.44
CA ARG A 543 37.69 -23.07 -10.19
C ARG A 543 37.25 -21.61 -10.40
N SER A 544 36.51 -21.36 -11.48
CA SER A 544 35.97 -20.02 -11.78
C SER A 544 34.99 -19.57 -10.71
N LEU A 545 34.07 -20.46 -10.30
CA LEU A 545 33.08 -20.19 -9.26
C LEU A 545 33.76 -19.85 -7.94
N VAL A 546 34.75 -20.66 -7.51
CA VAL A 546 35.52 -20.40 -6.28
C VAL A 546 36.28 -19.08 -6.37
N PHE A 547 36.86 -18.76 -7.54
CA PHE A 547 37.56 -17.50 -7.76
C PHE A 547 36.62 -16.30 -7.63
N GLU A 548 35.48 -16.31 -8.35
CA GLU A 548 34.46 -15.25 -8.27
C GLU A 548 33.89 -15.11 -6.86
N LEU A 549 33.54 -16.22 -6.20
CA LEU A 549 33.06 -16.19 -4.80
C LEU A 549 34.07 -15.56 -3.86
N THR A 550 35.36 -15.87 -4.03
CA THR A 550 36.42 -15.32 -3.18
C THR A 550 36.61 -13.82 -3.43
N THR A 551 36.61 -13.40 -4.70
CA THR A 551 36.73 -12.00 -5.08
C THR A 551 35.53 -11.18 -4.61
N ASP A 552 34.31 -11.69 -4.78
CA ASP A 552 33.10 -11.02 -4.32
C ASP A 552 33.06 -10.93 -2.80
N ASN A 553 33.50 -11.97 -2.08
CA ASN A 553 33.57 -11.92 -0.62
C ASN A 553 34.58 -10.88 -0.12
N GLN A 554 35.74 -10.75 -0.78
CA GLN A 554 36.70 -9.68 -0.48
C GLN A 554 36.09 -8.29 -0.71
N LYS A 555 35.40 -8.11 -1.85
CA LYS A 555 34.74 -6.84 -2.19
C LYS A 555 33.61 -6.49 -1.23
N LEU A 556 32.85 -7.48 -0.79
CA LEU A 556 31.81 -7.34 0.23
C LEU A 556 32.42 -6.93 1.57
N HIS A 557 33.51 -7.58 2.00
CA HIS A 557 34.22 -7.20 3.22
C HIS A 557 34.76 -5.76 3.15
N GLU A 558 35.32 -5.36 2.02
CA GLU A 558 35.84 -4.01 1.79
C GLU A 558 34.72 -2.95 1.83
N THR A 559 33.59 -3.24 1.18
CA THR A 559 32.39 -2.38 1.18
C THR A 559 31.78 -2.28 2.58
N PHE A 560 31.71 -3.39 3.32
CA PHE A 560 31.19 -3.43 4.68
C PHE A 560 32.08 -2.64 5.64
N SER A 561 33.40 -2.78 5.50
CA SER A 561 34.39 -2.00 6.27
C SER A 561 34.27 -0.50 6.00
N GLN A 562 34.19 -0.10 4.73
CA GLN A 562 34.02 1.31 4.35
C GLN A 562 32.69 1.89 4.85
N THR A 563 31.60 1.13 4.72
CA THR A 563 30.27 1.56 5.18
C THR A 563 30.22 1.67 6.70
N SER A 564 30.83 0.72 7.42
CA SER A 564 30.98 0.78 8.88
C SER A 564 31.79 2.00 9.30
N GLN A 565 32.89 2.29 8.62
CA GLN A 565 33.72 3.44 8.93
C GLN A 565 32.98 4.77 8.66
N ALA A 566 32.23 4.85 7.57
CA ALA A 566 31.37 5.98 7.26
C ALA A 566 30.28 6.17 8.32
N LEU A 567 29.63 5.08 8.76
CA LEU A 567 28.61 5.11 9.80
C LEU A 567 29.18 5.58 11.15
N ILE A 568 30.36 5.10 11.55
CA ILE A 568 31.06 5.54 12.77
C ILE A 568 31.36 7.04 12.67
N THR A 569 31.90 7.48 11.53
CA THR A 569 32.26 8.89 11.31
C THR A 569 31.02 9.79 11.38
N GLU A 570 29.92 9.36 10.78
CA GLU A 570 28.70 10.16 10.76
C GLU A 570 27.95 10.13 12.09
N THR A 571 28.02 9.02 12.83
CA THR A 571 27.54 8.92 14.21
C THR A 571 28.33 9.84 15.13
N ASP A 572 29.65 9.90 14.98
CA ASP A 572 30.49 10.84 15.74
C ASP A 572 30.19 12.30 15.37
N ARG A 573 29.95 12.61 14.08
CA ARG A 573 29.51 13.95 13.66
C ARG A 573 28.18 14.35 14.26
N VAL A 574 27.20 13.44 14.29
CA VAL A 574 25.90 13.67 14.92
C VAL A 574 26.08 13.92 16.41
N ARG A 575 26.90 13.11 17.10
CA ARG A 575 27.23 13.32 18.52
C ARG A 575 27.83 14.71 18.77
N LEU A 576 28.79 15.12 17.95
CA LEU A 576 29.50 16.39 18.09
C LEU A 576 28.60 17.59 17.82
N LYS A 577 27.71 17.49 16.80
CA LYS A 577 26.68 18.52 16.54
C LYS A 577 25.65 18.60 17.66
N PHE A 578 25.30 17.47 18.26
CA PHE A 578 24.36 17.43 19.39
C PHE A 578 24.98 18.07 20.64
N GLU A 579 26.23 17.77 20.96
CA GLU A 579 26.99 18.44 22.03
C GLU A 579 27.08 19.95 21.80
N GLN A 580 27.38 20.39 20.57
CA GLN A 580 27.41 21.81 20.23
C GLN A 580 26.04 22.49 20.39
N HIS A 581 24.95 21.84 19.99
CA HIS A 581 23.61 22.38 20.20
C HIS A 581 23.24 22.45 21.69
N LEU A 582 23.62 21.46 22.50
CA LEU A 582 23.41 21.50 23.94
C LEU A 582 24.19 22.64 24.61
N ASP A 583 25.44 22.89 24.18
CA ASP A 583 26.24 24.00 24.70
C ASP A 583 25.69 25.36 24.26
N ALA A 584 25.23 25.49 23.01
CA ALA A 584 24.57 26.69 22.51
C ALA A 584 23.29 26.99 23.29
N MET A 585 22.45 25.97 23.48
CA MET A 585 21.21 26.06 24.25
C MET A 585 21.49 26.42 25.72
N ARG A 586 22.52 25.83 26.34
CA ARG A 586 22.94 26.20 27.70
C ARG A 586 23.34 27.67 27.78
N ASN A 587 24.08 28.17 26.79
CA ASN A 587 24.50 29.57 26.75
C ASN A 587 23.32 30.53 26.54
N GLU A 588 22.42 30.25 25.60
CA GLU A 588 21.19 31.03 25.41
C GLU A 588 20.33 31.03 26.67
N MET A 589 20.16 29.87 27.30
CA MET A 589 19.39 29.75 28.53
C MET A 589 20.03 30.52 29.69
N MET A 590 21.37 30.53 29.79
CA MET A 590 22.12 31.36 30.74
C MET A 590 21.95 32.87 30.49
N ILE A 591 21.98 33.29 29.23
CA ILE A 591 21.77 34.69 28.84
C ILE A 591 20.33 35.10 29.20
N ALA A 592 19.34 34.31 28.79
CA ALA A 592 17.93 34.55 29.09
C ALA A 592 17.67 34.59 30.61
N PHE A 593 18.27 33.68 31.39
CA PHE A 593 18.17 33.70 32.85
C PHE A 593 18.78 34.95 33.47
N LYS A 594 19.93 35.40 32.96
CA LYS A 594 20.58 36.62 33.44
C LYS A 594 19.75 37.85 33.13
N GLU A 595 19.22 37.94 31.92
CA GLU A 595 18.36 39.05 31.47
C GLU A 595 17.06 39.11 32.29
N GLN A 596 16.46 37.94 32.57
CA GLN A 596 15.28 37.82 33.42
C GLN A 596 15.56 38.15 34.89
N ALA A 597 16.72 37.76 35.42
CA ALA A 597 17.15 38.11 36.76
C ALA A 597 17.42 39.63 36.90
N GLU A 598 18.04 40.25 35.88
CA GLU A 598 18.24 41.71 35.83
C GLU A 598 16.91 42.46 35.75
N GLN A 599 15.97 42.01 34.90
CA GLN A 599 14.62 42.56 34.84
C GLN A 599 13.87 42.41 36.18
N GLN A 600 13.92 41.24 36.81
CA GLN A 600 13.30 41.05 38.13
C GLN A 600 13.94 41.93 39.20
N MET A 601 15.26 42.12 39.18
CA MET A 601 15.94 42.99 40.13
C MET A 601 15.54 44.46 39.95
N LEU A 602 15.40 44.92 38.70
CA LEU A 602 14.90 46.26 38.36
C LEU A 602 13.45 46.45 38.83
N GLU A 603 12.57 45.47 38.60
CA GLU A 603 11.19 45.50 39.10
C GLU A 603 11.14 45.45 40.63
N HIS A 604 11.97 44.62 41.29
CA HIS A 604 12.06 44.61 42.76
C HIS A 604 12.52 45.95 43.32
N GLN A 605 13.50 46.62 42.69
CA GLN A 605 13.89 47.97 43.08
C GLN A 605 12.76 48.98 42.86
N ARG A 606 12.01 48.86 41.76
CA ARG A 606 10.86 49.72 41.46
C ARG A 606 9.75 49.56 42.48
N VAL A 607 9.41 48.33 42.84
CA VAL A 607 8.43 47.98 43.87
C VAL A 607 8.90 48.47 45.25
N LEU A 608 10.16 48.24 45.63
CA LEU A 608 10.71 48.74 46.89
C LEU A 608 10.69 50.27 46.97
N LYS A 609 10.99 50.96 45.86
CA LYS A 609 10.91 52.43 45.78
C LYS A 609 9.46 52.92 45.89
N GLY A 610 8.52 52.20 45.27
CA GLY A 610 7.08 52.46 45.40
C GLY A 610 6.56 52.24 46.83
N VAL A 611 6.98 51.15 47.49
CA VAL A 611 6.63 50.84 48.89
C VAL A 611 7.23 51.88 49.83
N SER A 612 8.48 52.32 49.60
CA SER A 612 9.11 53.41 50.37
C SER A 612 8.35 54.73 50.22
N GLN A 613 7.96 55.10 49.00
CA GLN A 613 7.15 56.32 48.78
C GLN A 613 5.81 56.24 49.49
N HIS A 614 5.12 55.10 49.39
CA HIS A 614 3.84 54.89 50.08
C HIS A 614 3.99 54.89 51.61
N ALA A 615 5.09 54.35 52.15
CA ALA A 615 5.37 54.39 53.57
C ALA A 615 5.66 55.82 54.07
N ASP A 616 6.39 56.63 53.31
CA ASP A 616 6.65 58.04 53.62
C ASP A 616 5.36 58.88 53.55
N GLU A 617 4.51 58.62 52.55
CA GLU A 617 3.23 59.31 52.36
C GLU A 617 2.23 58.94 53.48
N ALA A 618 2.16 57.65 53.85
CA ALA A 618 1.37 57.20 54.98
C ALA A 618 1.88 57.74 56.32
N LEU A 619 3.20 57.82 56.53
CA LEU A 619 3.78 58.42 57.74
C LEU A 619 3.50 59.93 57.81
N LYS A 620 3.52 60.63 56.68
CA LYS A 620 3.16 62.05 56.61
C LYS A 620 1.68 62.28 56.92
N ASP A 621 0.78 61.47 56.36
CA ASP A 621 -0.65 61.53 56.67
C ASP A 621 -0.94 61.20 58.13
N THR A 622 -0.21 60.24 58.70
CA THR A 622 -0.31 59.87 60.11
C THR A 622 0.25 60.99 61.01
N ALA A 623 1.35 61.64 60.62
CA ALA A 623 1.91 62.78 61.33
C ALA A 623 0.95 63.99 61.31
N GLU A 624 0.31 64.28 60.17
CA GLU A 624 -0.73 65.32 60.08
C GLU A 624 -1.96 64.96 60.94
N ALA A 625 -2.39 63.70 60.96
CA ALA A 625 -3.49 63.24 61.80
C ALA A 625 -3.18 63.32 63.30
N VAL A 626 -1.97 62.94 63.72
CA VAL A 626 -1.49 63.05 65.10
C VAL A 626 -1.33 64.51 65.51
N GLN A 627 -0.78 65.37 64.64
CA GLN A 627 -0.65 66.80 64.91
C GLN A 627 -2.03 67.47 65.04
N LYS A 628 -3.02 67.02 64.27
CA LYS A 628 -4.42 67.45 64.41
C LYS A 628 -5.06 66.97 65.72
N GLN A 629 -4.77 65.75 66.16
CA GLN A 629 -5.22 65.22 67.46
C GLN A 629 -4.56 65.94 68.65
N VAL A 630 -3.27 66.24 68.58
CA VAL A 630 -2.57 67.02 69.62
C VAL A 630 -3.10 68.44 69.69
N ARG A 631 -3.39 69.09 68.54
CA ARG A 631 -4.00 70.43 68.52
C ARG A 631 -5.41 70.44 69.12
N MET A 632 -6.21 69.41 68.88
CA MET A 632 -7.52 69.23 69.52
C MET A 632 -7.39 68.97 71.04
N LEU A 633 -6.32 68.30 71.49
CA LEU A 633 -6.03 68.08 72.90
C LEU A 633 -5.57 69.36 73.62
N ASP A 634 -4.75 70.19 72.97
CA ASP A 634 -4.33 71.51 73.49
C ASP A 634 -5.49 72.51 73.57
N GLU A 635 -6.46 72.45 72.65
CA GLU A 635 -7.70 73.24 72.74
C GLU A 635 -8.63 72.74 73.86
N ALA A 636 -8.61 71.45 74.20
CA ALA A 636 -9.43 70.88 75.27
C ALA A 636 -8.84 71.09 76.68
N LEU A 637 -7.53 71.36 76.80
CA LEU A 637 -6.84 71.61 78.08
C LEU A 637 -6.79 73.09 78.48
N ASN A 638 -7.25 74.01 77.62
CA ASN A 638 -7.29 75.45 77.88
C ASN A 638 -8.69 75.99 78.28
N HIS A 639 -9.55 75.13 78.84
CA HIS A 639 -10.83 75.52 79.44
C HIS A 639 -11.06 74.92 80.84
#